data_AF-A0A354THU5-F1
#
_entry.id   AF-A0A354THU5-F1
#
_cell.length_a   1.000
_cell.length_b   1.000
_cell.length_c   1.000
_cell.angle_alpha   90.00
_cell.angle_beta   90.00
_cell.angle_gamma   90.00
#
_symmetry.space_group_name_H-M   'P 1'
#
loop_
_entity.id
_entity.type
_entity.pdbx_description
1 polymer ?
#
loop_
_entity_poly.entity_id
_entity_poly.type
_entity_poly.pdbx_seq_one_letter_code
_entity_poly.pdbx_strand_id
1 'polypeptide(L)'
;MDHIISEKHGGRTTAGNLAFCCAFCNRHKGADIATLDSRKRVVPLFHPRRDKWHEHFQIRGLQIVGLTVMGRATAKLLKFNDPARLEERAAMASPKA
;
A
#
# COMPACT_ATOMS: atom_id res chain seq x y z
N MET A 1 8.69 -9.21 -2.11
CA MET A 1 8.44 -9.16 -0.66
C MET A 1 9.10 -7.91 -0.11
N ASP A 2 8.53 -7.30 0.91
CA ASP A 2 9.05 -6.10 1.59
C ASP A 2 8.87 -6.25 3.11
N HIS A 3 9.71 -5.56 3.87
CA HIS A 3 9.62 -5.51 5.31
C HIS A 3 8.59 -4.48 5.76
N ILE A 4 7.73 -4.84 6.70
CA ILE A 4 6.75 -3.94 7.31
C ILE A 4 7.49 -2.85 8.10
N ILE A 5 8.45 -3.24 8.93
CA ILE A 5 9.47 -2.36 9.50
C ILE A 5 10.76 -2.60 8.73
N SER A 6 11.27 -1.58 8.04
CA SER A 6 12.50 -1.69 7.24
C SER A 6 13.74 -1.97 8.10
N GLU A 7 14.77 -2.58 7.51
CA GLU A 7 16.05 -2.83 8.18
C GLU A 7 16.72 -1.53 8.65
N LYS A 8 16.54 -0.42 7.91
CA LYS A 8 16.97 0.92 8.32
C LYS A 8 16.40 1.34 9.68
N HIS A 9 15.21 0.85 10.03
CA HIS A 9 14.56 1.09 11.32
C HIS A 9 14.71 -0.07 12.30
N GLY A 10 15.66 -0.99 12.05
CA GLY A 10 15.93 -2.14 12.93
C GLY A 10 14.98 -3.33 12.72
N GLY A 11 14.18 -3.33 11.66
CA GLY A 11 13.30 -4.46 11.35
C GLY A 11 14.10 -5.71 10.94
N ARG A 12 13.75 -6.86 11.51
CA ARG A 12 14.41 -8.14 11.21
C ARG A 12 13.76 -8.84 10.02
N THR A 13 14.55 -9.54 9.22
CA THR A 13 14.08 -10.43 8.15
C THR A 13 13.45 -11.69 8.73
N THR A 14 12.15 -11.60 9.03
CA THR A 14 11.35 -12.69 9.64
C THR A 14 9.99 -12.77 8.95
N ALA A 15 9.37 -13.94 8.95
CA ALA A 15 8.06 -14.13 8.32
C ALA A 15 7.00 -13.14 8.85
N GLY A 16 7.03 -12.80 10.14
CA GLY A 16 6.11 -11.83 10.74
C GLY A 16 6.34 -10.37 10.32
N ASN A 17 7.55 -10.03 9.89
CA ASN A 17 7.89 -8.68 9.42
C ASN A 17 7.91 -8.58 7.89
N LEU A 18 7.74 -9.67 7.14
CA LEU A 18 7.69 -9.64 5.67
C LEU A 18 6.25 -9.66 5.17
N ALA A 19 5.99 -8.96 4.07
CA ALA A 19 4.72 -8.99 3.35
C ALA A 19 4.94 -9.06 1.83
N PHE A 20 3.97 -9.64 1.12
CA PHE A 20 3.95 -9.55 -0.33
C PHE A 20 3.63 -8.13 -0.77
N CYS A 21 4.41 -7.65 -1.72
CA CYS A 21 4.25 -6.34 -2.35
C CYS A 21 4.76 -6.44 -3.77
N CYS A 22 4.25 -5.60 -4.67
CA CYS A 22 4.85 -5.43 -5.98
C CYS A 22 6.09 -4.52 -5.87
N ALA A 23 6.94 -4.54 -6.90
CA ALA A 23 8.15 -3.72 -6.96
C ALA A 23 7.85 -2.20 -6.84
N PHE A 24 6.72 -1.75 -7.40
CA PHE A 24 6.30 -0.35 -7.32
C PHE A 24 5.89 0.06 -5.90
N CYS A 25 5.08 -0.73 -5.21
CA CYS A 25 4.69 -0.45 -3.83
C CYS A 25 5.91 -0.49 -2.91
N ASN A 26 6.81 -1.46 -3.09
CA ASN A 26 8.06 -1.55 -2.35
C ASN A 26 8.90 -0.27 -2.50
N ARG A 27 9.09 0.18 -3.75
CA ARG A 27 9.87 1.38 -4.05
C ARG A 27 9.26 2.64 -3.43
N HIS A 28 7.95 2.80 -3.50
CA HIS A 28 7.26 3.97 -2.96
C HIS A 28 7.20 3.97 -1.43
N LYS A 29 7.08 2.79 -0.80
CA LYS A 29 7.20 2.68 0.65
C LYS A 29 8.62 3.04 1.10
N GLY A 30 9.62 2.45 0.45
CA GLY A 30 11.00 2.54 0.89
C GLY A 30 11.13 2.14 2.36
N ALA A 31 11.75 3.01 3.16
CA ALA A 31 11.90 2.78 4.59
C ALA A 31 10.69 3.21 5.42
N ASP A 32 9.71 3.91 4.84
CA ASP A 32 8.64 4.56 5.59
C ASP A 32 7.74 3.54 6.29
N ILE A 33 7.41 3.83 7.55
CA ILE A 33 6.43 3.09 8.38
C ILE A 33 5.19 3.95 8.69
N ALA A 34 5.25 5.23 8.35
CA ALA A 34 4.21 6.22 8.55
C ALA A 34 4.31 7.28 7.45
N THR A 35 3.23 8.04 7.25
CA THR A 35 3.21 9.19 6.34
C THR A 35 2.31 10.29 6.91
N LEU A 36 2.08 11.36 6.13
CA LEU A 36 1.21 12.46 6.53
C LEU A 36 -0.17 12.35 5.88
N ASP A 37 -1.22 12.55 6.67
CA ASP A 37 -2.58 12.73 6.15
C ASP A 37 -2.76 14.12 5.49
N SER A 38 -3.97 14.39 4.99
CA SER A 38 -4.29 15.70 4.37
C SER A 38 -4.20 16.88 5.33
N ARG A 39 -4.25 16.64 6.64
CA ARG A 39 -4.11 17.64 7.71
C ARG A 39 -2.68 17.69 8.27
N LYS A 40 -1.71 17.08 7.58
CA LYS A 40 -0.29 17.03 7.97
C LYS A 40 -0.05 16.33 9.32
N ARG A 41 -0.93 15.41 9.71
CA ARG A 41 -0.74 14.58 10.90
C ARG A 41 -0.03 13.30 10.53
N VAL A 42 0.90 12.86 11.37
CA VAL A 42 1.58 11.59 11.23
C VAL A 42 0.57 10.47 11.42
N VAL A 43 0.49 9.57 10.44
CA VAL A 43 -0.37 8.40 10.46
C VAL A 43 0.44 7.17 10.07
N PRO A 44 0.32 6.06 10.82
CA PRO A 44 1.00 4.82 10.45
C PRO A 44 0.50 4.33 9.09
N LEU A 45 1.36 3.63 8.35
CA LEU A 45 0.95 2.89 7.17
C LEU A 45 0.16 1.65 7.56
N PHE A 46 -0.69 1.20 6.64
CA PHE A 46 -1.43 -0.05 6.77
C PHE A 46 -0.47 -1.23 7.05
N HIS A 47 -0.80 -2.03 8.06
CA HIS A 47 -0.01 -3.16 8.49
C HIS A 47 -0.61 -4.47 7.93
N PRO A 48 -0.06 -5.04 6.84
CA PRO A 48 -0.69 -6.14 6.10
C PRO A 48 -0.84 -7.47 6.86
N ARG A 49 -0.17 -7.60 8.02
CA ARG A 49 -0.29 -8.77 8.91
C ARG A 49 -1.23 -8.58 10.10
N ARG A 50 -1.70 -7.36 10.37
CA ARG A 50 -2.47 -7.01 11.58
C ARG A 50 -3.81 -6.36 11.22
N ASP A 51 -3.81 -5.52 10.21
CA ASP A 51 -4.99 -4.77 9.78
C ASP A 51 -5.79 -5.57 8.75
N LYS A 52 -7.11 -5.47 8.84
CA LYS A 52 -8.03 -6.12 7.91
C LYS A 52 -8.23 -5.25 6.68
N TRP A 53 -7.89 -5.79 5.50
CA TRP A 53 -7.96 -5.04 4.23
C TRP A 53 -9.29 -4.30 4.02
N HIS A 54 -10.41 -5.00 4.14
CA HIS A 54 -11.77 -4.49 3.92
C HIS A 54 -12.22 -3.39 4.89
N GLU A 55 -11.57 -3.23 6.05
CA GLU A 55 -11.83 -2.12 6.97
C GLU A 55 -11.14 -0.81 6.49
N HIS A 56 -10.03 -0.93 5.75
CA HIS A 56 -9.21 0.21 5.33
C HIS A 56 -9.33 0.55 3.85
N PHE A 57 -9.68 -0.41 3.00
CA PHE A 57 -9.71 -0.26 1.55
C PHE A 57 -10.95 -0.90 0.92
N GLN A 58 -11.37 -0.30 -0.19
CA GLN A 58 -12.39 -0.85 -1.07
C GLN A 58 -11.90 -0.75 -2.52
N ILE A 59 -12.16 -1.76 -3.34
CA ILE A 59 -11.95 -1.68 -4.79
C ILE A 59 -13.21 -1.07 -5.40
N ARG A 60 -13.07 0.04 -6.14
CA ARG A 60 -14.15 0.70 -6.89
C ARG A 60 -13.72 0.83 -8.35
N GLY A 61 -14.28 0.00 -9.22
CA GLY A 61 -13.75 -0.19 -10.57
C GLY A 61 -12.30 -0.67 -10.52
N LEU A 62 -11.38 0.10 -11.13
CA LEU A 62 -9.95 -0.20 -11.14
C LEU A 62 -9.17 0.46 -9.99
N GLN A 63 -9.84 1.25 -9.15
CA GLN A 63 -9.20 2.03 -8.09
C GLN A 63 -9.26 1.31 -6.74
N ILE A 64 -8.18 1.43 -5.96
CA ILE A 64 -8.14 1.06 -4.55
C ILE A 64 -8.38 2.33 -3.73
N VAL A 65 -9.57 2.44 -3.14
CA VAL A 65 -10.02 3.60 -2.39
C VAL A 65 -9.80 3.38 -0.89
N GLY A 66 -9.11 4.31 -0.24
CA GLY A 66 -8.93 4.29 1.21
C GLY A 66 -10.17 4.76 1.97
N LEU A 67 -10.71 3.92 2.85
CA LEU A 67 -11.89 4.19 3.67
C LEU A 67 -11.54 4.95 4.96
N THR A 68 -10.39 4.62 5.56
CA THR A 68 -9.89 5.25 6.79
C THR A 68 -8.80 6.27 6.50
N VAL A 69 -8.39 7.07 7.50
CA VAL A 69 -7.27 8.01 7.35
C VAL A 69 -5.98 7.26 6.98
N MET A 70 -5.70 6.14 7.67
CA MET A 70 -4.59 5.23 7.35
C MET A 70 -4.70 4.69 5.92
N GLY A 71 -5.89 4.22 5.51
CA GLY A 71 -6.10 3.71 4.16
C GLY A 71 -5.82 4.75 3.09
N ARG A 72 -6.35 5.98 3.24
CA ARG A 72 -6.09 7.08 2.29
C ARG A 72 -4.62 7.48 2.25
N ALA A 73 -3.99 7.60 3.41
CA ALA A 73 -2.58 7.96 3.52
C ALA A 73 -1.68 6.88 2.89
N THR A 74 -1.97 5.60 3.15
CA THR A 74 -1.26 4.46 2.56
C THR A 74 -1.44 4.43 1.04
N ALA A 75 -2.68 4.53 0.54
CA ALA A 75 -2.96 4.50 -0.89
C ALA A 75 -2.26 5.65 -1.63
N LYS A 76 -2.15 6.82 -0.99
CA LYS A 76 -1.42 7.97 -1.48
C LYS A 76 0.09 7.71 -1.51
N LEU A 77 0.69 7.28 -0.41
CA LEU A 77 2.13 7.02 -0.33
C LEU A 77 2.55 5.96 -1.34
N LEU A 78 1.85 4.81 -1.35
CA LEU A 78 2.17 3.68 -2.23
C LEU A 78 1.73 3.89 -3.69
N LYS A 79 1.08 5.02 -3.98
CA LYS A 79 0.50 5.37 -5.28
C LYS A 79 -0.31 4.23 -5.90
N PHE A 80 -1.22 3.65 -5.12
CA PHE A 80 -2.04 2.53 -5.59
C PHE A 80 -2.80 2.84 -6.88
N ASN A 81 -3.18 4.10 -7.11
CA ASN A 81 -3.97 4.52 -8.26
C ASN A 81 -3.18 5.44 -9.20
N ASP A 82 -1.86 5.28 -9.25
CA ASP A 82 -1.05 5.90 -10.31
C ASP A 82 -1.65 5.59 -11.70
N PRO A 83 -1.68 6.53 -12.66
CA PRO A 83 -2.28 6.30 -13.98
C PRO A 83 -1.80 5.02 -14.66
N ALA A 84 -0.48 4.74 -14.63
CA ALA A 84 0.06 3.51 -15.19
C ALA A 84 -0.52 2.26 -14.50
N ARG A 85 -0.83 2.35 -13.19
CA ARG A 85 -1.47 1.24 -12.44
C ARG A 85 -2.91 1.03 -12.80
N LEU A 86 -3.64 2.10 -13.14
CA LEU A 86 -4.99 1.97 -13.64
C LEU A 86 -4.99 1.35 -15.04
N GLU A 87 -4.05 1.73 -15.91
CA GLU A 87 -3.88 1.16 -17.25
C GLU A 87 -3.55 -0.34 -17.22
N GLU A 88 -2.58 -0.76 -16.40
CA GLU A 88 -2.27 -2.20 -16.25
C GLU A 88 -3.47 -2.99 -15.74
N ARG A 89 -4.24 -2.45 -14.78
CA ARG A 89 -5.45 -3.11 -14.29
C ARG A 89 -6.53 -3.20 -15.36
N ALA A 90 -6.69 -2.16 -16.18
CA ALA A 90 -7.61 -2.18 -17.31
C ALA A 90 -7.23 -3.27 -18.31
N ALA A 91 -5.93 -3.37 -18.66
CA ALA A 91 -5.42 -4.38 -19.58
C ALA A 91 -5.62 -5.81 -19.07
N MET A 92 -5.53 -6.05 -17.76
CA MET A 92 -5.79 -7.35 -17.15
C MET A 92 -7.29 -7.70 -17.03
N ALA A 93 -8.17 -6.69 -16.96
CA ALA A 93 -9.61 -6.88 -16.83
C ALA A 93 -10.30 -7.15 -18.17
N SER A 94 -9.67 -6.79 -19.29
CA SER A 94 -10.17 -7.14 -20.62
C SER A 94 -10.05 -8.65 -20.88
N PRO A 95 -11.03 -9.29 -21.54
CA PRO A 95 -10.90 -10.67 -21.97
C PRO A 95 -9.65 -10.80 -22.84
N LYS A 96 -8.79 -11.78 -22.55
CA LYS A 96 -7.76 -12.17 -23.52
C LYS A 96 -8.48 -12.70 -24.76
N ALA A 97 -8.15 -12.14 -25.92
CA ALA A 97 -8.58 -12.66 -27.22
C ALA A 97 -8.10 -14.10 -27.43
#